data_AF-A0A952GW72-F1
#
_entry.id   AF-A0A952GW72-F1
#
_cell.length_a   1.000
_cell.length_b   1.000
_cell.length_c   1.000
_cell.angle_alpha   90.00
_cell.angle_beta   90.00
_cell.angle_gamma   90.00
#
_symmetry.space_group_name_H-M   'P 1'
#
loop_
_entity.id
_entity.type
_entity.pdbx_description
1 polymer ?
#
loop_
_entity_poly.entity_id
_entity_poly.type
_entity_poly.pdbx_seq_one_letter_code
_entity_poly.pdbx_strand_id
1 'polypeptide(L)'
;GTDLSQVSLRGNFAGSRLDIPTLTGRTPNGGTVVGSGTVNLSGIGTKGPQLDLKLAAHNAQVLNRSDMAATVTGPIRIVSDGITGTVAGRLSIERATWRLGQAKGIEQLPNIRTREINRPADIAPPRAASAPWRYLIDAAGPNRINVTGLGMDSEWGADIRLRGTTDAPTLVGHADFVRGGYEFAGKRFDLTRGRITFDGSSPPDPRLDIAATATETGLTANVTVTGFASHPDIAFTSNPAMPEEDLLSRLLFGNSISQISAPEALQLGAALASLRGGGGLDPINKLRTAVGLDRLRIVPADPTTGQGTGIAAGKYLGRKFYAEIVTDGRGYSATQLEFRVSRWISILGSISTVGHQSLNAKISKDY
;
A
#
# COMPACT_ATOMS: atom_id res chain seq x y z
N GLY A 1 -1.36 -15.10 -2.45
CA GLY A 1 -1.42 -15.87 -3.70
C GLY A 1 -2.83 -16.39 -3.92
N THR A 2 -3.02 -17.39 -4.79
CA THR A 2 -4.24 -18.20 -4.86
C THR A 2 -4.09 -19.37 -3.91
N ASP A 3 -5.10 -19.65 -3.09
CA ASP A 3 -5.13 -20.81 -2.20
C ASP A 3 -6.27 -21.75 -2.63
N LEU A 4 -5.97 -23.05 -2.72
CA LEU A 4 -6.93 -24.08 -3.09
C LEU A 4 -6.90 -25.20 -2.05
N SER A 5 -8.07 -25.47 -1.49
CA SER A 5 -8.33 -26.56 -0.55
C SER A 5 -9.21 -27.63 -1.19
N GLN A 6 -9.30 -28.80 -0.55
CA GLN A 6 -10.15 -29.91 -1.02
C GLN A 6 -9.89 -30.28 -2.49
N VAL A 7 -8.61 -30.24 -2.88
CA VAL A 7 -8.22 -30.53 -4.26
C VAL A 7 -8.45 -32.02 -4.54
N SER A 8 -9.25 -32.31 -5.56
CA SER A 8 -9.44 -33.66 -6.08
C SER A 8 -8.97 -33.71 -7.54
N LEU A 9 -8.07 -34.63 -7.82
CA LEU A 9 -7.53 -34.84 -9.17
C LEU A 9 -7.71 -36.31 -9.52
N ARG A 10 -8.24 -36.55 -10.73
CA ARG A 10 -8.23 -37.87 -11.36
C ARG A 10 -7.41 -37.78 -12.63
N GLY A 11 -6.47 -38.70 -12.82
CA GLY A 11 -5.63 -38.73 -14.01
C GLY A 11 -4.94 -40.05 -14.25
N ASN A 12 -4.49 -40.23 -15.48
CA ASN A 12 -3.76 -41.41 -15.94
C ASN A 12 -2.38 -40.99 -16.41
N PHE A 13 -1.36 -41.75 -16.03
CA PHE A 13 -0.01 -41.56 -16.54
C PHE A 13 0.22 -42.38 -17.80
N ALA A 14 0.79 -41.73 -18.81
CA ALA A 14 1.38 -42.35 -20.00
C ALA A 14 2.86 -41.93 -20.05
N GLY A 15 3.72 -42.71 -19.40
CA GLY A 15 5.12 -42.34 -19.19
C GLY A 15 5.25 -41.08 -18.33
N SER A 16 5.90 -40.03 -18.85
CA SER A 16 6.08 -38.74 -18.17
C SER A 16 4.89 -37.80 -18.28
N ARG A 17 3.86 -38.15 -19.04
CA ARG A 17 2.66 -37.34 -19.24
C ARG A 17 1.54 -37.80 -18.32
N LEU A 18 1.02 -36.89 -17.50
CA LEU A 18 -0.21 -37.03 -16.74
C LEU A 18 -1.35 -36.39 -17.51
N ASP A 19 -2.31 -37.19 -17.96
CA ASP A 19 -3.58 -36.70 -18.50
C ASP A 19 -4.61 -36.56 -17.37
N ILE A 20 -5.13 -35.36 -17.19
CA ILE A 20 -6.04 -34.96 -16.11
C ILE A 20 -7.43 -34.69 -16.73
N PRO A 21 -8.32 -35.69 -16.82
CA PRO A 21 -9.69 -35.48 -17.26
C PRO A 21 -10.47 -34.55 -16.32
N THR A 22 -10.22 -34.61 -15.01
CA THR A 22 -10.91 -33.78 -14.02
C THR A 22 -9.98 -33.36 -12.88
N LEU A 23 -9.96 -32.06 -12.63
CA LEU A 23 -9.39 -31.39 -11.47
C LEU A 23 -10.50 -30.56 -10.83
N THR A 24 -10.64 -30.64 -9.51
CA THR A 24 -11.51 -29.76 -8.74
C THR A 24 -10.77 -29.23 -7.52
N GLY A 25 -11.12 -28.03 -7.08
CA GLY A 25 -10.61 -27.42 -5.86
C GLY A 25 -11.55 -26.31 -5.36
N ARG A 26 -11.42 -25.95 -4.09
CA ARG A 26 -12.20 -24.88 -3.45
C ARG A 26 -11.31 -23.74 -2.98
N THR A 27 -11.72 -22.52 -3.23
CA THR A 27 -11.04 -21.31 -2.73
C THR A 27 -11.54 -20.94 -1.32
N PRO A 28 -10.79 -20.14 -0.54
CA PRO A 28 -11.14 -19.84 0.86
C PRO A 28 -12.52 -19.20 1.04
N ASN A 29 -13.00 -18.47 0.04
CA ASN A 29 -14.34 -17.87 0.02
C ASN A 29 -15.47 -18.85 -0.36
N GLY A 30 -15.20 -20.16 -0.44
CA GLY A 30 -16.17 -21.19 -0.83
C GLY A 30 -16.41 -21.33 -2.34
N GLY A 31 -15.74 -20.50 -3.16
CA GLY A 31 -15.75 -20.64 -4.62
C GLY A 31 -15.07 -21.92 -5.10
N THR A 32 -15.25 -22.24 -6.38
CA THR A 32 -14.70 -23.47 -6.97
C THR A 32 -13.87 -23.20 -8.20
N VAL A 33 -12.86 -24.04 -8.38
CA VAL A 33 -12.09 -24.15 -9.62
C VAL A 33 -12.23 -25.57 -10.12
N VAL A 34 -12.73 -25.73 -11.34
CA VAL A 34 -12.85 -27.02 -12.00
C VAL A 34 -12.09 -27.00 -13.31
N GLY A 35 -11.52 -28.12 -13.74
CA GLY A 35 -10.75 -28.11 -14.97
C GLY A 35 -10.27 -29.47 -15.41
N SER A 36 -9.47 -29.43 -16.47
CA SER A 36 -8.83 -30.57 -17.08
C SER A 36 -7.56 -30.13 -17.79
N GLY A 37 -6.71 -31.06 -18.18
CA GLY A 37 -5.50 -30.72 -18.88
C GLY A 37 -4.45 -31.81 -18.88
N THR A 38 -3.23 -31.42 -19.20
CA THR A 38 -2.08 -32.31 -19.25
C THR A 38 -0.90 -31.70 -18.56
N VAL A 39 -0.16 -32.52 -17.83
CA VAL A 39 1.11 -32.15 -17.21
C VAL A 39 2.18 -33.10 -17.70
N ASN A 40 3.21 -32.59 -18.38
CA ASN A 40 4.36 -33.38 -18.80
C ASN A 40 5.55 -33.09 -17.89
N LEU A 41 6.02 -34.14 -17.23
CA LEU A 41 7.11 -34.13 -16.25
C LEU A 41 8.48 -34.46 -16.87
N SER A 42 8.57 -34.58 -18.21
CA SER A 42 9.84 -34.83 -18.89
C SER A 42 10.82 -33.66 -18.71
N GLY A 43 12.06 -33.99 -18.34
CA GLY A 43 13.12 -32.99 -18.15
C GLY A 43 12.97 -32.15 -16.88
N ILE A 44 12.14 -32.58 -15.90
CA ILE A 44 12.16 -31.97 -14.58
C ILE A 44 13.59 -32.04 -14.02
N GLY A 45 14.05 -30.91 -13.48
CA GLY A 45 15.42 -30.72 -12.99
C GLY A 45 16.27 -29.81 -13.88
N THR A 46 15.99 -29.74 -15.18
CA THR A 46 16.59 -28.76 -16.10
C THR A 46 15.58 -27.69 -16.54
N LYS A 47 14.29 -28.03 -16.54
CA LYS A 47 13.15 -27.15 -16.75
C LYS A 47 12.01 -27.50 -15.79
N GLY A 48 11.01 -26.64 -15.70
CA GLY A 48 9.73 -26.92 -15.05
C GLY A 48 8.84 -27.87 -15.85
N PRO A 49 7.67 -28.25 -15.31
CA PRO A 49 6.71 -29.08 -16.02
C PRO A 49 6.12 -28.33 -17.22
N GLN A 50 5.84 -29.08 -18.29
CA GLN A 50 5.06 -28.55 -19.40
C GLN A 50 3.57 -28.70 -19.06
N LEU A 51 2.81 -27.63 -19.24
CA LEU A 51 1.43 -27.54 -18.79
C LEU A 51 0.53 -27.17 -19.96
N ASP A 52 -0.62 -27.81 -20.04
CA ASP A 52 -1.78 -27.32 -20.78
C ASP A 52 -3.00 -27.57 -19.91
N LEU A 53 -3.40 -26.55 -19.15
CA LEU A 53 -4.52 -26.62 -18.22
C LEU A 53 -5.65 -25.70 -18.70
N LYS A 54 -6.86 -26.25 -18.72
CA LYS A 54 -8.11 -25.54 -18.96
C LYS A 54 -8.91 -25.55 -17.67
N LEU A 55 -9.13 -24.39 -17.09
CA LEU A 55 -9.77 -24.21 -15.80
C LEU A 55 -10.99 -23.30 -15.98
N ALA A 56 -12.00 -23.51 -15.14
CA ALA A 56 -13.16 -22.65 -14.98
C ALA A 56 -13.25 -22.28 -13.51
N ALA A 57 -13.15 -20.97 -13.25
CA ALA A 57 -13.39 -20.39 -11.93
C ALA A 57 -14.89 -20.08 -11.80
N HIS A 58 -15.49 -20.44 -10.68
CA HIS A 58 -16.85 -20.07 -10.31
C HIS A 58 -16.84 -19.39 -8.95
N ASN A 59 -17.06 -18.06 -8.94
CA ASN A 59 -16.97 -17.22 -7.75
C ASN A 59 -15.69 -17.50 -6.93
N ALA A 60 -14.57 -17.75 -7.61
CA ALA A 60 -13.34 -18.25 -7.01
C ALA A 60 -12.42 -17.11 -6.60
N GLN A 61 -11.94 -17.11 -5.36
CA GLN A 61 -10.92 -16.15 -4.91
C GLN A 61 -9.55 -16.53 -5.49
N VAL A 62 -9.21 -15.93 -6.63
CA VAL A 62 -7.96 -16.19 -7.36
C VAL A 62 -6.80 -15.33 -6.87
N LEU A 63 -7.08 -14.23 -6.17
CA LEU A 63 -6.05 -13.38 -5.58
C LEU A 63 -6.38 -13.12 -4.11
N ASN A 64 -5.43 -13.41 -3.24
CA ASN A 64 -5.50 -13.09 -1.82
C ASN A 64 -4.12 -12.63 -1.33
N ARG A 65 -3.95 -11.33 -1.19
CA ARG A 65 -2.78 -10.65 -0.62
C ARG A 65 -3.25 -9.72 0.50
N SER A 66 -2.33 -9.26 1.33
CA SER A 66 -2.62 -8.33 2.42
C SER A 66 -3.15 -6.98 1.93
N ASP A 67 -2.73 -6.55 0.74
CA ASP A 67 -3.09 -5.27 0.10
C ASP A 67 -4.19 -5.39 -0.96
N MET A 68 -4.45 -6.59 -1.48
CA MET A 68 -5.43 -6.79 -2.55
C MET A 68 -6.01 -8.20 -2.57
N ALA A 69 -7.29 -8.30 -2.93
CA ALA A 69 -7.94 -9.58 -3.20
C ALA A 69 -8.88 -9.49 -4.40
N ALA A 70 -9.08 -10.61 -5.09
CA ALA A 70 -10.02 -10.68 -6.20
C ALA A 70 -10.72 -12.04 -6.26
N THR A 71 -12.02 -11.98 -6.45
CA THR A 71 -12.92 -13.11 -6.72
C THR A 71 -13.45 -12.98 -8.13
N VAL A 72 -13.32 -14.05 -8.91
CA VAL A 72 -13.66 -14.04 -10.34
C VAL A 72 -14.48 -15.26 -10.75
N THR A 73 -15.20 -15.10 -11.86
CA THR A 73 -15.85 -16.19 -12.60
C THR A 73 -15.39 -16.16 -14.05
N GLY A 74 -15.05 -17.32 -14.61
CA GLY A 74 -14.73 -17.42 -16.04
C GLY A 74 -13.65 -18.45 -16.36
N PRO A 75 -13.40 -18.66 -17.66
CA PRO A 75 -12.36 -19.56 -18.13
C PRO A 75 -10.96 -18.99 -17.89
N ILE A 76 -10.04 -19.87 -17.47
CA ILE A 76 -8.61 -19.63 -17.33
C ILE A 76 -7.86 -20.73 -18.10
N ARG A 77 -6.81 -20.37 -18.82
CA ARG A 77 -5.91 -21.31 -19.50
C ARG A 77 -4.48 -21.05 -19.06
N ILE A 78 -3.78 -22.11 -18.68
CA ILE A 78 -2.37 -22.06 -18.31
C ILE A 78 -1.62 -22.95 -19.27
N VAL A 79 -0.68 -22.38 -20.02
CA VAL A 79 0.20 -23.13 -20.93
C VAL A 79 1.65 -22.87 -20.53
N SER A 80 2.47 -23.89 -20.45
CA SER A 80 3.91 -23.80 -20.15
C SER A 80 4.67 -24.83 -20.98
N ASP A 81 5.82 -24.44 -21.52
CA ASP A 81 6.77 -25.37 -22.16
C ASP A 81 7.81 -25.94 -21.18
N GLY A 82 7.76 -25.49 -19.93
CA GLY A 82 8.69 -25.78 -18.84
C GLY A 82 9.70 -24.67 -18.56
N ILE A 83 9.85 -23.68 -19.46
CA ILE A 83 10.77 -22.55 -19.32
C ILE A 83 9.98 -21.25 -19.27
N THR A 84 9.07 -21.07 -20.22
CA THR A 84 8.12 -19.95 -20.30
C THR A 84 6.71 -20.45 -20.03
N GLY A 85 5.83 -19.53 -19.62
CA GLY A 85 4.41 -19.83 -19.44
C GLY A 85 3.53 -18.67 -19.86
N THR A 86 2.26 -18.96 -20.11
CA THR A 86 1.22 -17.97 -20.38
C THR A 86 0.00 -18.30 -19.53
N VAL A 87 -0.48 -17.31 -18.78
CA VAL A 87 -1.78 -17.35 -18.10
C VAL A 87 -2.74 -16.46 -18.88
N ALA A 88 -3.78 -17.09 -19.44
CA ALA A 88 -4.83 -16.41 -20.18
C ALA A 88 -6.18 -16.57 -19.47
N GLY A 89 -7.05 -15.59 -19.58
CA GLY A 89 -8.40 -15.70 -19.02
C GLY A 89 -9.31 -14.59 -19.47
N ARG A 90 -10.61 -14.87 -19.55
CA ARG A 90 -11.67 -13.87 -19.70
C ARG A 90 -12.57 -13.96 -18.48
N LEU A 91 -12.48 -12.98 -17.60
CA LEU A 91 -12.95 -13.08 -16.22
C LEU A 91 -13.98 -12.00 -15.93
N SER A 92 -15.09 -12.40 -15.32
CA SER A 92 -15.99 -11.50 -14.60
C SER A 92 -15.39 -11.26 -13.22
N ILE A 93 -15.26 -10.00 -12.81
CA ILE A 93 -14.87 -9.61 -11.45
C ILE A 93 -16.14 -9.60 -10.60
N GLU A 94 -16.26 -10.57 -9.69
CA GLU A 94 -17.41 -10.67 -8.78
C GLU A 94 -17.25 -9.75 -7.57
N ARG A 95 -16.01 -9.61 -7.12
CA ARG A 95 -15.59 -8.75 -6.02
C ARG A 95 -14.08 -8.57 -6.08
N ALA A 96 -13.62 -7.36 -5.83
CA ALA A 96 -12.20 -7.11 -5.56
C ALA A 96 -12.06 -6.12 -4.41
N THR A 97 -10.92 -6.19 -3.72
CA THR A 97 -10.53 -5.22 -2.70
C THR A 97 -9.12 -4.74 -2.97
N TRP A 98 -8.89 -3.47 -2.74
CA TRP A 98 -7.59 -2.83 -2.78
C TRP A 98 -7.42 -1.94 -1.56
N ARG A 99 -6.29 -2.09 -0.85
CA ARG A 99 -5.98 -1.31 0.33
C ARG A 99 -4.74 -0.45 0.10
N LEU A 100 -4.97 0.86 -0.04
CA LEU A 100 -3.92 1.86 -0.21
C LEU A 100 -3.02 1.94 1.04
N GLY A 101 -1.75 2.28 0.83
CA GLY A 101 -0.76 2.41 1.90
C GLY A 101 -0.27 1.08 2.51
N GLN A 102 -0.74 -0.06 1.98
CA GLN A 102 -0.35 -1.39 2.47
C GLN A 102 0.43 -2.25 1.48
N ALA A 103 0.85 -1.68 0.34
CA ALA A 103 1.77 -2.31 -0.58
C ALA A 103 3.13 -2.52 0.11
N LYS A 104 3.24 -3.54 0.95
CA LYS A 104 4.52 -4.05 1.43
C LYS A 104 5.20 -4.66 0.22
N GLY A 105 6.43 -4.24 -0.03
CA GLY A 105 7.29 -4.84 -1.05
C GLY A 105 7.22 -6.35 -0.94
N ILE A 106 7.09 -7.00 -2.11
CA ILE A 106 6.99 -8.44 -2.34
C ILE A 106 7.63 -9.20 -1.18
N GLU A 107 6.82 -9.76 -0.28
CA GLU A 107 7.34 -10.76 0.65
C GLU A 107 7.97 -11.84 -0.22
N GLN A 108 9.30 -11.92 -0.19
CA GLN A 108 10.05 -12.92 -0.94
C GLN A 108 9.37 -14.26 -0.70
N LEU A 109 8.98 -14.96 -1.78
CA LEU A 109 8.38 -16.28 -1.64
C LEU A 109 9.20 -17.08 -0.63
N PRO A 110 8.58 -17.64 0.42
CA PRO A 110 9.31 -18.35 1.45
C PRO A 110 10.18 -19.41 0.76
N ASN A 111 11.49 -19.29 0.93
CA ASN A 111 12.42 -20.24 0.35
C ASN A 111 12.21 -21.57 1.08
N ILE A 112 11.57 -22.55 0.43
CA ILE A 112 11.34 -23.86 1.03
C ILE A 112 12.72 -24.48 1.24
N ARG A 113 13.14 -24.60 2.50
CA ARG A 113 14.42 -25.23 2.85
C ARG A 113 14.37 -26.70 2.46
N THR A 114 14.95 -27.05 1.33
CA THR A 114 15.12 -28.44 0.90
C THR A 114 16.36 -29.04 1.57
N ARG A 115 16.21 -30.18 2.25
CA ARG A 115 17.34 -30.99 2.73
C ARG A 115 17.49 -32.18 1.79
N GLU A 116 18.52 -32.16 0.96
CA GLU A 116 18.88 -33.33 0.15
C GLU A 116 19.75 -34.27 0.97
N ILE A 117 19.40 -35.55 0.98
CA ILE A 117 20.12 -36.61 1.68
C ILE A 117 20.89 -37.40 0.61
N ASN A 118 22.19 -37.62 0.81
CA ASN A 118 23.10 -38.36 -0.10
C ASN A 118 23.49 -37.66 -1.44
N ARG A 119 23.49 -36.33 -1.52
CA ARG A 119 24.07 -35.61 -2.68
C ARG A 119 25.60 -35.58 -2.58
N PRO A 120 26.36 -35.99 -3.61
CA PRO A 120 27.81 -35.75 -3.68
C PRO A 120 28.11 -34.24 -3.60
N ALA A 121 29.15 -33.87 -2.84
CA ALA A 121 29.48 -32.46 -2.55
C ALA A 121 29.84 -31.63 -3.80
N ASP A 122 30.16 -32.28 -4.91
CA ASP A 122 30.75 -31.65 -6.10
C ASP A 122 29.75 -31.38 -7.22
N ILE A 123 28.45 -31.64 -6.99
CA ILE A 123 27.39 -31.40 -7.98
C ILE A 123 26.64 -30.13 -7.63
N ALA A 124 26.95 -29.04 -8.33
CA ALA A 124 26.14 -27.82 -8.27
C ALA A 124 24.67 -28.15 -8.59
N PRO A 125 23.68 -27.60 -7.86
CA PRO A 125 22.29 -27.77 -8.19
C PRO A 125 22.05 -27.34 -9.65
N PRO A 126 21.43 -28.19 -10.50
CA PRO A 126 21.08 -27.77 -11.83
C PRO A 126 20.16 -26.55 -11.70
N ARG A 127 20.62 -25.41 -12.22
CA ARG A 127 19.82 -24.20 -12.25
C ARG A 127 18.81 -24.39 -13.36
N ALA A 128 17.57 -24.72 -12.99
CA ALA A 128 16.50 -24.83 -13.96
C ALA A 128 16.37 -23.48 -14.70
N ALA A 129 16.35 -23.53 -16.04
CA ALA A 129 16.09 -22.34 -16.83
C ALA A 129 14.64 -21.90 -16.56
N SER A 130 14.46 -20.67 -16.10
CA SER A 130 13.15 -20.05 -15.94
C SER A 130 13.14 -18.71 -16.65
N ALA A 131 12.02 -18.41 -17.30
CA ALA A 131 11.77 -17.13 -17.95
C ALA A 131 10.44 -16.54 -17.45
N PRO A 132 10.27 -15.22 -17.54
CA PRO A 132 9.05 -14.54 -17.09
C PRO A 132 7.81 -15.09 -17.80
N TRP A 133 6.74 -15.29 -17.05
CA TRP A 133 5.47 -15.75 -17.61
C TRP A 133 4.72 -14.59 -18.24
N ARG A 134 3.93 -14.85 -19.28
CA ARG A 134 3.10 -13.85 -19.97
C ARG A 134 1.69 -13.82 -19.41
N TYR A 135 1.10 -12.63 -19.38
CA TYR A 135 -0.31 -12.43 -19.07
C TYR A 135 -1.14 -12.13 -20.32
N LEU A 136 -2.30 -12.78 -20.42
CA LEU A 136 -3.34 -12.53 -21.42
C LEU A 136 -4.71 -12.56 -20.73
N ILE A 137 -4.91 -11.68 -19.75
CA ILE A 137 -6.10 -11.68 -18.90
C ILE A 137 -6.96 -10.47 -19.25
N ASP A 138 -8.22 -10.72 -19.58
CA ASP A 138 -9.28 -9.72 -19.69
C ASP A 138 -10.17 -9.88 -18.46
N ALA A 139 -10.35 -8.82 -17.69
CA ALA A 139 -11.13 -8.83 -16.47
C ALA A 139 -12.06 -7.62 -16.42
N ALA A 140 -13.36 -7.85 -16.28
CA ALA A 140 -14.35 -6.79 -16.22
C ALA A 140 -15.38 -7.04 -15.11
N GLY A 141 -15.80 -5.99 -14.42
CA GLY A 141 -16.87 -6.02 -13.43
C GLY A 141 -17.48 -4.63 -13.27
N PRO A 142 -18.82 -4.51 -13.21
CA PRO A 142 -19.48 -3.21 -13.21
C PRO A 142 -19.37 -2.47 -11.88
N ASN A 143 -19.07 -3.18 -10.78
CA ASN A 143 -19.01 -2.64 -9.41
C ASN A 143 -18.28 -3.63 -8.47
N ARG A 144 -18.40 -3.42 -7.15
CA ARG A 144 -17.82 -4.28 -6.09
C ARG A 144 -16.30 -4.41 -6.12
N ILE A 145 -15.62 -3.43 -6.69
CA ILE A 145 -14.18 -3.23 -6.54
C ILE A 145 -14.00 -2.16 -5.44
N ASN A 146 -13.75 -2.61 -4.22
CA ASN A 146 -13.66 -1.71 -3.06
C ASN A 146 -12.23 -1.21 -2.89
N VAL A 147 -12.05 0.10 -2.87
CA VAL A 147 -10.77 0.76 -2.61
C VAL A 147 -10.84 1.44 -1.25
N THR A 148 -9.93 1.05 -0.36
CA THR A 148 -9.89 1.54 1.02
C THR A 148 -8.49 1.98 1.42
N GLY A 149 -8.37 2.76 2.49
CA GLY A 149 -7.09 3.14 3.09
C GLY A 149 -6.62 4.53 2.67
N LEU A 150 -5.69 5.10 3.46
CA LEU A 150 -5.24 6.49 3.34
C LEU A 150 -6.37 7.54 3.37
N GLY A 151 -7.52 7.21 3.97
CA GLY A 151 -8.72 8.04 3.97
C GLY A 151 -9.74 7.69 2.88
N MET A 152 -9.37 6.88 1.88
CA MET A 152 -10.31 6.42 0.86
C MET A 152 -11.25 5.34 1.41
N ASP A 153 -12.53 5.43 1.04
CA ASP A 153 -13.52 4.36 1.14
C ASP A 153 -14.50 4.49 -0.03
N SER A 154 -14.28 3.69 -1.07
CA SER A 154 -15.03 3.79 -2.33
C SER A 154 -15.21 2.46 -3.04
N GLU A 155 -16.23 2.42 -3.91
CA GLU A 155 -16.57 1.30 -4.79
C GLU A 155 -16.43 1.74 -6.25
N TRP A 156 -15.86 0.85 -7.05
CA TRP A 156 -15.54 1.08 -8.47
C TRP A 156 -16.02 -0.09 -9.33
N GLY A 157 -16.25 0.19 -10.61
CA GLY A 157 -16.28 -0.80 -11.69
C GLY A 157 -15.00 -0.70 -12.52
N ALA A 158 -14.67 -1.75 -13.29
CA ALA A 158 -13.50 -1.75 -14.15
C ALA A 158 -13.65 -2.68 -15.36
N ASP A 159 -12.99 -2.33 -16.46
CA ASP A 159 -12.72 -3.19 -17.63
C ASP A 159 -11.22 -3.05 -17.95
N ILE A 160 -10.47 -4.12 -17.68
CA ILE A 160 -9.01 -4.11 -17.66
C ILE A 160 -8.45 -5.31 -18.40
N ARG A 161 -7.40 -5.06 -19.17
CA ARG A 161 -6.60 -6.06 -19.88
C ARG A 161 -5.20 -6.08 -19.29
N LEU A 162 -4.87 -7.15 -18.58
CA LEU A 162 -3.51 -7.40 -18.09
C LEU A 162 -2.71 -8.13 -19.17
N ARG A 163 -1.58 -7.55 -19.53
CA ARG A 163 -0.65 -7.98 -20.58
C ARG A 163 0.79 -7.90 -20.07
N GLY A 164 1.76 -8.14 -20.96
CA GLY A 164 3.18 -8.13 -20.63
C GLY A 164 3.62 -9.42 -19.93
N THR A 165 4.70 -9.34 -19.15
CA THR A 165 5.26 -10.47 -18.42
C THR A 165 5.13 -10.28 -16.91
N THR A 166 5.45 -11.31 -16.12
CA THR A 166 5.57 -11.22 -14.66
C THR A 166 6.57 -10.15 -14.20
N ASP A 167 7.56 -9.83 -15.04
CA ASP A 167 8.61 -8.87 -14.72
C ASP A 167 8.27 -7.46 -15.24
N ALA A 168 7.46 -7.38 -16.30
CA ALA A 168 7.01 -6.13 -16.91
C ALA A 168 5.51 -6.22 -17.25
N PRO A 169 4.63 -6.19 -16.26
CA PRO A 169 3.18 -6.24 -16.48
C PRO A 169 2.68 -4.89 -17.01
N THR A 170 1.72 -4.95 -17.93
CA THR A 170 1.04 -3.77 -18.49
C THR A 170 -0.46 -3.89 -18.29
N LEU A 171 -1.14 -2.79 -17.97
CA LEU A 171 -2.59 -2.75 -17.86
C LEU A 171 -3.14 -1.77 -18.90
N VAL A 172 -4.20 -2.17 -19.59
CA VAL A 172 -4.93 -1.32 -20.54
C VAL A 172 -6.41 -1.36 -20.20
N GLY A 173 -7.10 -0.22 -20.18
CA GLY A 173 -8.52 -0.16 -19.89
C GLY A 173 -8.86 0.98 -18.94
N HIS A 174 -9.92 0.82 -18.14
CA HIS A 174 -10.36 1.86 -17.22
C HIS A 174 -11.04 1.31 -15.97
N ALA A 175 -11.08 2.13 -14.93
CA ALA A 175 -11.94 1.96 -13.78
C ALA A 175 -12.80 3.22 -13.60
N ASP A 176 -14.09 3.00 -13.31
CA ASP A 176 -15.08 4.05 -13.15
C ASP A 176 -15.64 4.04 -11.73
N PHE A 177 -15.76 5.22 -11.16
CA PHE A 177 -16.29 5.42 -9.82
C PHE A 177 -17.78 5.06 -9.77
N VAL A 178 -18.18 4.33 -8.72
CA VAL A 178 -19.58 4.00 -8.45
C VAL A 178 -20.12 4.83 -7.30
N ARG A 179 -19.45 4.78 -6.14
CA ARG A 179 -19.84 5.51 -4.92
C ARG A 179 -18.71 5.53 -3.89
N GLY A 180 -18.83 6.43 -2.92
CA GLY A 180 -17.90 6.50 -1.79
C GLY A 180 -17.34 7.90 -1.58
N GLY A 181 -16.31 7.97 -0.76
CA GLY A 181 -15.73 9.23 -0.34
C GLY A 181 -14.28 9.08 0.09
N TYR A 182 -13.69 10.22 0.37
CA TYR A 182 -12.35 10.39 0.89
C TYR A 182 -12.41 11.18 2.18
N GLU A 183 -11.69 10.77 3.21
CA GLU A 183 -11.58 11.47 4.47
C GLU A 183 -10.17 12.01 4.67
N PHE A 184 -10.07 13.31 4.96
CA PHE A 184 -8.81 13.99 5.24
C PHE A 184 -8.99 14.98 6.38
N ALA A 185 -8.11 14.93 7.39
CA ALA A 185 -8.14 15.80 8.56
C ALA A 185 -9.53 15.88 9.25
N GLY A 186 -10.26 14.76 9.29
CA GLY A 186 -11.61 14.68 9.87
C GLY A 186 -12.71 15.29 9.01
N LYS A 187 -12.42 15.67 7.76
CA LYS A 187 -13.40 16.14 6.78
C LYS A 187 -13.68 15.07 5.74
N ARG A 188 -14.97 14.86 5.47
CA ARG A 188 -15.48 13.95 4.44
C ARG A 188 -15.61 14.72 3.13
N PHE A 189 -14.99 14.19 2.08
CA PHE A 189 -15.17 14.58 0.69
C PHE A 189 -15.91 13.45 -0.01
N ASP A 190 -17.13 13.71 -0.47
CA ASP A 190 -17.90 12.73 -1.23
C ASP A 190 -17.45 12.78 -2.70
N LEU A 191 -17.03 11.64 -3.23
CA LEU A 191 -16.66 11.56 -4.63
C LEU A 191 -17.91 11.69 -5.49
N THR A 192 -17.88 12.56 -6.49
CA THR A 192 -19.00 12.83 -7.41
C THR A 192 -18.74 12.27 -8.80
N ARG A 193 -17.47 12.14 -9.18
CA ARG A 193 -17.01 11.51 -10.43
C ARG A 193 -15.63 10.90 -10.22
N GLY A 194 -15.33 9.83 -10.94
CA GLY A 194 -13.97 9.31 -11.01
C GLY A 194 -13.80 8.40 -12.20
N ARG A 195 -12.72 8.62 -12.96
CA ARG A 195 -12.23 7.72 -13.99
C ARG A 195 -10.72 7.56 -13.85
N ILE A 196 -10.27 6.32 -13.87
CA ILE A 196 -8.86 5.94 -13.90
C ILE A 196 -8.62 5.25 -15.23
N THR A 197 -7.68 5.76 -16.03
CA THR A 197 -7.39 5.24 -17.38
C THR A 197 -6.01 4.61 -17.42
N PHE A 198 -5.93 3.35 -17.85
CA PHE A 198 -4.69 2.60 -18.02
C PHE A 198 -4.33 2.54 -19.51
N ASP A 199 -3.12 2.97 -19.86
CA ASP A 199 -2.65 3.16 -21.24
C ASP A 199 -1.67 2.09 -21.72
N GLY A 200 -1.30 1.13 -20.87
CA GLY A 200 -0.32 0.09 -21.17
C GLY A 200 1.12 0.43 -20.78
N SER A 201 1.36 1.49 -20.02
CA SER A 201 2.66 1.78 -19.41
C SER A 201 3.16 0.65 -18.49
N SER A 202 4.48 0.49 -18.42
CA SER A 202 5.17 -0.44 -17.51
C SER A 202 6.39 0.24 -16.87
N PRO A 203 6.41 0.45 -15.54
CA PRO A 203 5.34 0.13 -14.58
C PRO A 203 4.02 0.87 -14.86
N PRO A 204 2.86 0.32 -14.47
CA PRO A 204 1.57 0.99 -14.68
C PRO A 204 1.50 2.34 -13.97
N ASP A 205 1.23 3.40 -14.72
CA ASP A 205 0.99 4.76 -14.19
C ASP A 205 -0.28 5.35 -14.85
N PRO A 206 -1.46 5.07 -14.29
CA PRO A 206 -2.71 5.45 -14.92
C PRO A 206 -2.98 6.95 -14.83
N ARG A 207 -3.79 7.46 -15.76
CA ARG A 207 -4.31 8.82 -15.72
C ARG A 207 -5.54 8.89 -14.81
N LEU A 208 -5.58 9.91 -13.97
CA LEU A 208 -6.65 10.20 -13.04
C LEU A 208 -7.52 11.34 -13.59
N ASP A 209 -8.82 11.23 -13.40
CA ASP A 209 -9.82 12.30 -13.52
C ASP A 209 -10.89 12.07 -12.46
N ILE A 210 -10.71 12.66 -11.29
CA ILE A 210 -11.53 12.43 -10.11
C ILE A 210 -12.03 13.77 -9.57
N ALA A 211 -13.30 13.84 -9.21
CA ALA A 211 -13.92 14.99 -8.58
C ALA A 211 -14.60 14.58 -7.27
N ALA A 212 -14.42 15.39 -6.24
CA ALA A 212 -15.05 15.21 -4.94
C ALA A 212 -15.53 16.53 -4.37
N THR A 213 -16.49 16.48 -3.45
CA THR A 213 -17.11 17.66 -2.83
C THR A 213 -17.20 17.50 -1.33
N ALA A 214 -16.86 18.54 -0.58
CA ALA A 214 -17.13 18.64 0.86
C ALA A 214 -18.08 19.82 1.10
N THR A 215 -19.13 19.59 1.88
CA THR A 215 -20.08 20.65 2.24
C THR A 215 -19.98 20.92 3.73
N GLU A 216 -19.72 22.17 4.07
CA GLU A 216 -19.70 22.71 5.42
C GLU A 216 -20.68 23.88 5.51
N THR A 217 -21.02 24.32 6.72
CA THR A 217 -22.04 25.35 6.93
C THR A 217 -21.70 26.65 6.17
N GLY A 218 -22.39 26.89 5.04
CA GLY A 218 -22.17 28.06 4.19
C GLY A 218 -20.97 27.96 3.23
N LEU A 219 -20.36 26.80 3.06
CA LEU A 219 -19.20 26.59 2.18
C LEU A 219 -19.27 25.21 1.49
N THR A 220 -19.25 25.21 0.15
CA THR A 220 -19.03 23.97 -0.63
C THR A 220 -17.64 24.03 -1.24
N ALA A 221 -16.78 23.07 -0.88
CA ALA A 221 -15.48 22.87 -1.48
C ALA A 221 -15.55 21.77 -2.54
N ASN A 222 -14.97 22.00 -3.72
CA ASN A 222 -14.78 21.00 -4.76
C ASN A 222 -13.30 20.71 -4.91
N VAL A 223 -12.96 19.44 -5.07
CA VAL A 223 -11.60 18.95 -5.29
C VAL A 223 -11.57 18.24 -6.63
N THR A 224 -10.60 18.57 -7.48
CA THR A 224 -10.33 17.86 -8.73
C THR A 224 -8.92 17.30 -8.70
N VAL A 225 -8.79 16.00 -8.99
CA VAL A 225 -7.51 15.29 -9.08
C VAL A 225 -7.36 14.80 -10.52
N THR A 226 -6.33 15.31 -11.21
CA THR A 226 -6.05 14.99 -12.61
C THR A 226 -4.58 14.61 -12.82
N GLY A 227 -4.19 14.22 -14.03
CA GLY A 227 -2.80 13.89 -14.35
C GLY A 227 -2.46 12.42 -14.12
N PHE A 228 -1.18 12.10 -13.98
CA PHE A 228 -0.72 10.71 -13.76
C PHE A 228 -0.76 10.36 -12.27
N ALA A 229 -1.01 9.10 -11.94
CA ALA A 229 -1.07 8.66 -10.54
C ALA A 229 0.26 8.88 -9.79
N SER A 230 1.39 8.83 -10.49
CA SER A 230 2.71 9.15 -9.93
C SER A 230 2.90 10.65 -9.63
N HIS A 231 2.22 11.53 -10.38
CA HIS A 231 2.32 12.99 -10.29
C HIS A 231 0.94 13.62 -10.49
N PRO A 232 0.02 13.48 -9.51
CA PRO A 232 -1.32 14.03 -9.64
C PRO A 232 -1.30 15.56 -9.50
N ASP A 233 -2.13 16.22 -10.29
CA ASP A 233 -2.46 17.63 -10.12
C ASP A 233 -3.77 17.74 -9.33
N ILE A 234 -3.72 18.41 -8.18
CA ILE A 234 -4.83 18.54 -7.24
C ILE A 234 -5.19 20.01 -7.13
N ALA A 235 -6.41 20.36 -7.54
CA ALA A 235 -6.94 21.72 -7.46
C ALA A 235 -8.17 21.77 -6.55
N PHE A 236 -8.31 22.85 -5.80
CA PHE A 236 -9.45 23.10 -4.94
C PHE A 236 -10.18 24.37 -5.37
N THR A 237 -11.50 24.32 -5.36
CA THR A 237 -12.37 25.47 -5.61
C THR A 237 -13.49 25.51 -4.59
N SER A 238 -14.16 26.65 -4.44
CA SER A 238 -15.26 26.77 -3.49
C SER A 238 -16.43 27.60 -4.01
N ASN A 239 -17.57 27.39 -3.37
CA ASN A 239 -18.72 28.28 -3.43
C ASN A 239 -19.11 28.68 -2.00
N PRO A 240 -19.05 29.98 -1.62
CA PRO A 240 -18.60 31.13 -2.42
C PRO A 240 -17.14 31.03 -2.87
N ALA A 241 -16.80 31.67 -4.00
CA ALA A 241 -15.43 31.65 -4.54
C ALA A 241 -14.46 32.36 -3.59
N MET A 242 -13.36 31.70 -3.25
CA MET A 242 -12.29 32.26 -2.44
C MET A 242 -10.92 31.72 -2.91
N PRO A 243 -9.81 32.36 -2.50
CA PRO A 243 -8.48 31.84 -2.77
C PRO A 243 -8.30 30.42 -2.21
N GLU A 244 -7.62 29.55 -2.96
CA GLU A 244 -7.37 28.15 -2.60
C GLU A 244 -6.78 27.99 -1.19
N GLU A 245 -5.86 28.88 -0.81
CA GLU A 245 -5.20 28.87 0.48
C GLU A 245 -6.15 29.17 1.64
N ASP A 246 -7.10 30.10 1.43
CA ASP A 246 -8.14 30.41 2.44
C ASP A 246 -9.15 29.26 2.55
N LEU A 247 -9.50 28.63 1.42
CA LEU A 247 -10.35 27.45 1.38
C LEU A 247 -9.73 26.29 2.17
N LEU A 248 -8.45 25.97 1.91
CA LEU A 248 -7.74 24.91 2.60
C LEU A 248 -7.58 25.21 4.09
N SER A 249 -7.28 26.46 4.45
CA SER A 249 -7.24 26.87 5.85
C SER A 249 -8.56 26.61 6.57
N ARG A 250 -9.69 26.97 5.95
CA ARG A 250 -11.03 26.73 6.51
C ARG A 250 -11.34 25.24 6.60
N LEU A 251 -10.99 24.46 5.58
CA LEU A 251 -11.21 23.02 5.57
C LEU A 251 -10.40 22.29 6.66
N LEU A 252 -9.14 22.69 6.88
CA LEU A 252 -8.24 21.99 7.81
C LEU A 252 -8.33 22.50 9.25
N PHE A 253 -8.55 23.80 9.46
CA PHE A 253 -8.51 24.43 10.78
C PHE A 253 -9.83 25.11 11.19
N GLY A 254 -10.82 25.16 10.29
CA GLY A 254 -12.09 25.84 10.54
C GLY A 254 -12.02 27.37 10.45
N ASN A 255 -10.84 27.96 10.19
CA ASN A 255 -10.60 29.40 10.20
C ASN A 255 -9.94 29.88 8.90
N SER A 256 -10.09 31.18 8.59
CA SER A 256 -9.40 31.83 7.47
C SER A 256 -7.89 31.84 7.66
N ILE A 257 -7.13 31.84 6.56
CA ILE A 257 -5.65 31.95 6.59
C ILE A 257 -5.17 33.27 7.23
N SER A 258 -6.03 34.28 7.28
CA SER A 258 -5.77 35.53 8.00
C SER A 258 -5.84 35.39 9.52
N GLN A 259 -6.41 34.30 10.02
CA GLN A 259 -6.68 34.03 11.43
C GLN A 259 -5.92 32.80 11.94
N ILE A 260 -5.17 32.11 11.08
CA ILE A 260 -4.33 31.00 11.53
C ILE A 260 -3.10 31.51 12.27
N SER A 261 -2.80 30.85 13.37
CA SER A 261 -1.58 31.06 14.12
C SER A 261 -0.36 30.58 13.32
N ALA A 262 0.82 31.13 13.59
CA ALA A 262 2.06 30.72 12.92
C ALA A 262 2.33 29.18 12.93
N PRO A 263 1.97 28.42 13.99
CA PRO A 263 2.02 26.96 13.99
C PRO A 263 1.08 26.27 12.97
N GLU A 264 -0.13 26.79 12.80
CA GLU A 264 -1.13 26.24 11.87
C GLU A 264 -0.72 26.50 10.41
N ALA A 265 -0.09 27.66 10.13
CA ALA A 265 0.47 27.97 8.82
C ALA A 265 1.58 26.97 8.39
N LEU A 266 2.40 26.52 9.35
CA LEU A 266 3.42 25.49 9.10
C LEU A 266 2.80 24.12 8.80
N GLN A 267 1.72 23.75 9.51
CA GLN A 267 0.99 22.50 9.24
C GLN A 267 0.27 22.54 7.89
N LEU A 268 -0.31 23.67 7.51
CA LEU A 268 -0.91 23.90 6.18
C LEU A 268 0.13 23.70 5.07
N GLY A 269 1.30 24.32 5.22
CA GLY A 269 2.40 24.17 4.28
C GLY A 269 2.88 22.72 4.15
N ALA A 270 2.96 21.98 5.26
CA ALA A 270 3.31 20.55 5.24
C ALA A 270 2.24 19.68 4.55
N ALA A 271 0.95 19.95 4.82
CA ALA A 271 -0.16 19.25 4.18
C ALA A 271 -0.20 19.53 2.66
N LEU A 272 -0.06 20.79 2.25
CA LEU A 272 0.04 21.20 0.85
C LEU A 272 1.23 20.57 0.12
N ALA A 273 2.40 20.54 0.77
CA ALA A 273 3.59 19.89 0.22
C ALA A 273 3.39 18.38 0.05
N SER A 274 2.68 17.72 0.98
CA SER A 274 2.34 16.30 0.87
C SER A 274 1.30 15.99 -0.22
N LEU A 275 0.39 16.93 -0.51
CA LEU A 275 -0.61 16.81 -1.56
C LEU A 275 -0.02 17.06 -2.95
N ARG A 276 0.84 18.07 -3.11
CA ARG A 276 1.45 18.46 -4.41
C ARG A 276 2.70 17.66 -4.78
N GLY A 277 3.38 17.06 -3.80
CA GLY A 277 4.54 16.21 -4.02
C GLY A 277 4.20 14.75 -3.77
N GLY A 278 3.82 14.01 -4.82
CA GLY A 278 3.64 12.54 -4.81
C GLY A 278 4.86 11.70 -4.37
N GLY A 279 5.85 12.32 -3.70
CA GLY A 279 7.08 11.70 -3.22
C GLY A 279 7.12 11.57 -1.69
N GLY A 280 6.45 10.56 -1.14
CA GLY A 280 6.67 10.03 0.21
C GLY A 280 6.21 10.95 1.34
N LEU A 281 5.20 10.48 2.07
CA LEU A 281 4.44 11.11 3.17
C LEU A 281 5.27 11.49 4.42
N ASP A 282 6.57 11.79 4.29
CA ASP A 282 7.44 11.94 5.45
C ASP A 282 8.65 12.88 5.25
N PRO A 283 8.42 14.17 4.93
CA PRO A 283 9.50 15.15 4.84
C PRO A 283 10.28 15.28 6.15
N ILE A 284 9.60 15.10 7.29
CA ILE A 284 10.23 15.09 8.62
C ILE A 284 11.16 13.88 8.78
N ASN A 285 10.75 12.66 8.40
CA ASN A 285 11.67 11.52 8.46
C ASN A 285 12.78 11.58 7.41
N LYS A 286 12.57 12.17 6.23
CA LYS A 286 13.66 12.38 5.25
C LYS A 286 14.74 13.31 5.82
N LEU A 287 14.35 14.43 6.44
CA LEU A 287 15.28 15.33 7.11
C LEU A 287 15.94 14.65 8.32
N ARG A 288 15.17 13.89 9.12
CA ARG A 288 15.68 13.09 10.24
C ARG A 288 16.78 12.14 9.81
N THR A 289 16.59 11.42 8.69
CA THR A 289 17.58 10.49 8.15
C THR A 289 18.80 11.23 7.57
N ALA A 290 18.61 12.34 6.85
CA ALA A 290 19.71 13.13 6.29
C ALA A 290 20.63 13.73 7.37
N VAL A 291 20.06 14.16 8.51
CA VAL A 291 20.80 14.75 9.64
C VAL A 291 21.25 13.68 10.65
N GLY A 292 20.85 12.41 10.47
CA GLY A 292 21.27 11.30 11.32
C GLY A 292 20.69 11.35 12.74
N LEU A 293 19.43 11.75 12.87
CA LEU A 293 18.66 11.79 14.12
C LEU A 293 17.81 10.51 14.26
N ASP A 294 17.56 10.08 15.51
CA ASP A 294 16.69 8.92 15.77
C ASP A 294 15.23 9.31 15.92
N ARG A 295 14.96 10.54 16.37
CA ARG A 295 13.61 11.13 16.46
C ARG A 295 13.63 12.59 16.03
N LEU A 296 12.63 13.00 15.26
CA LEU A 296 12.36 14.39 14.93
C LEU A 296 10.84 14.57 14.92
N ARG A 297 10.30 15.49 15.73
CA ARG A 297 8.85 15.69 15.88
C ARG A 297 8.51 17.14 16.15
N ILE A 298 7.25 17.51 15.88
CA ILE A 298 6.67 18.79 16.29
C ILE A 298 6.10 18.63 17.70
N VAL A 299 6.35 19.59 18.58
CA VAL A 299 5.83 19.65 19.94
C VAL A 299 4.78 20.76 19.99
N PRO A 300 3.53 20.48 20.42
CA PRO A 300 2.50 21.51 20.54
C PRO A 300 2.89 22.55 21.60
N ALA A 301 2.27 23.73 21.53
CA ALA A 301 2.46 24.77 22.54
C ALA A 301 1.90 24.29 23.89
N ASP A 302 2.55 24.67 24.97
CA ASP A 302 2.11 24.41 26.34
C ASP A 302 1.94 25.75 27.09
N PRO A 303 0.69 26.21 27.29
CA PRO A 303 0.40 27.46 27.96
C PRO A 303 0.85 27.49 29.42
N THR A 304 1.00 26.33 30.07
CA THR A 304 1.38 26.23 31.49
C THR A 304 2.87 26.46 31.71
N THR A 305 3.70 26.12 30.72
CA THR A 305 5.15 26.29 30.74
C THR A 305 5.63 27.49 29.93
N GLY A 306 4.71 28.21 29.27
CA GLY A 306 5.02 29.32 28.37
C GLY A 306 5.72 28.90 27.08
N GLN A 307 5.75 27.59 26.79
CA GLN A 307 6.39 27.01 25.61
C GLN A 307 5.51 27.24 24.38
N GLY A 308 6.05 27.91 23.35
CA GLY A 308 5.40 27.96 22.04
C GLY A 308 5.48 26.62 21.29
N THR A 309 4.79 26.49 20.14
CA THR A 309 4.97 25.31 19.28
C THR A 309 6.44 25.20 18.88
N GLY A 310 7.03 24.04 19.11
CA GLY A 310 8.44 23.81 18.93
C GLY A 310 8.78 22.55 18.17
N ILE A 311 10.07 22.35 17.95
CA ILE A 311 10.65 21.18 17.31
C ILE A 311 11.43 20.41 18.37
N ALA A 312 11.25 19.09 18.40
CA ALA A 312 12.04 18.18 19.22
C ALA A 312 12.92 17.30 18.35
N ALA A 313 14.23 17.34 18.59
CA ALA A 313 15.25 16.56 17.91
C ALA A 313 15.94 15.63 18.92
N GLY A 314 15.89 14.32 18.67
CA GLY A 314 16.36 13.30 19.59
C GLY A 314 17.29 12.27 18.96
N LYS A 315 18.25 11.79 19.76
CA LYS A 315 19.25 10.80 19.35
C LYS A 315 19.59 9.83 20.49
N TYR A 316 19.69 8.56 20.14
CA TYR A 316 20.24 7.51 20.99
C TYR A 316 21.77 7.50 20.86
N LEU A 317 22.45 7.70 21.99
CA LEU A 317 23.90 7.52 22.09
C LEU A 317 24.15 6.13 22.68
N GLY A 318 24.21 5.14 21.79
CA GLY A 318 24.28 3.73 22.16
C GLY A 318 22.94 3.19 22.67
N ARG A 319 23.00 2.11 23.48
CA ARG A 319 21.79 1.36 23.89
C ARG A 319 21.09 1.91 25.14
N LYS A 320 21.78 2.75 25.91
CA LYS A 320 21.36 3.14 27.26
C LYS A 320 21.08 4.63 27.41
N PHE A 321 21.52 5.47 26.48
CA PHE A 321 21.41 6.92 26.63
C PHE A 321 20.62 7.50 25.47
N TYR A 322 19.65 8.34 25.80
CA TYR A 322 18.85 9.10 24.85
C TYR A 322 18.90 10.57 25.25
N ALA A 323 19.16 11.43 24.27
CA ALA A 323 19.12 12.87 24.44
C ALA A 323 18.13 13.47 23.46
N GLU A 324 17.31 14.40 23.93
CA GLU A 324 16.35 15.15 23.13
C GLU A 324 16.43 16.63 23.48
N ILE A 325 16.46 17.47 22.45
CA ILE A 325 16.40 18.91 22.57
C ILE A 325 15.06 19.37 21.99
N VAL A 326 14.32 20.16 22.76
CA VAL A 326 13.07 20.79 22.37
C VAL A 326 13.28 22.28 22.31
N THR A 327 12.95 22.95 21.20
CA THR A 327 13.01 24.41 21.11
C THR A 327 11.84 24.98 20.33
N ASP A 328 11.32 26.13 20.76
CA ASP A 328 10.26 26.86 20.06
C ASP A 328 10.78 27.98 19.15
N GLY A 329 12.11 28.17 19.10
CA GLY A 329 12.75 29.24 18.32
C GLY A 329 12.47 30.66 18.80
N ARG A 330 11.72 30.84 19.91
CA ARG A 330 11.31 32.13 20.47
C ARG A 330 11.82 32.38 21.89
N GLY A 331 12.64 31.48 22.43
CA GLY A 331 13.32 31.65 23.72
C GLY A 331 13.13 30.46 24.67
N TYR A 332 12.21 29.54 24.38
CA TYR A 332 12.11 28.28 25.10
C TYR A 332 13.06 27.23 24.49
N SER A 333 13.87 26.63 25.35
CA SER A 333 14.64 25.44 25.04
C SER A 333 14.64 24.50 26.24
N ALA A 334 14.41 23.22 25.99
CA ALA A 334 14.50 22.17 26.99
C ALA A 334 15.39 21.03 26.49
N THR A 335 16.27 20.56 27.36
CA THR A 335 17.07 19.35 27.13
C THR A 335 16.54 18.25 28.03
N GLN A 336 16.17 17.13 27.42
CA GLN A 336 15.71 15.93 28.10
C GLN A 336 16.72 14.82 27.89
N LEU A 337 17.13 14.19 28.99
CA LEU A 337 18.08 13.09 29.01
C LEU A 337 17.40 11.89 29.64
N GLU A 338 17.44 10.74 28.97
CA GLU A 338 17.04 9.45 29.53
C GLU A 338 18.25 8.53 29.58
N PHE A 339 18.56 8.03 30.77
CA PHE A 339 19.55 6.99 30.99
C PHE A 339 18.90 5.71 31.50
N ARG A 340 18.98 4.66 30.70
CA ARG A 340 18.46 3.33 31.03
C ARG A 340 19.49 2.55 31.85
N VAL A 341 19.22 2.43 33.14
CA VAL A 341 20.05 1.67 34.08
C VAL A 341 19.88 0.16 33.84
N SER A 342 18.63 -0.29 33.71
CA SER A 342 18.25 -1.68 33.45
C SER A 342 17.04 -1.74 32.51
N ARG A 343 16.57 -2.95 32.15
CA ARG A 343 15.36 -3.10 31.31
C ARG A 343 14.09 -2.54 31.97
N TRP A 344 14.10 -2.32 33.28
CA TRP A 344 12.94 -1.93 34.08
C TRP A 344 13.16 -0.62 34.87
N ILE A 345 14.34 0.00 34.79
CA ILE A 345 14.67 1.27 35.44
C ILE A 345 15.28 2.24 34.43
N SER A 346 14.73 3.45 34.39
CA SER A 346 15.27 4.60 33.66
C SER A 346 15.34 5.83 34.55
N ILE A 347 16.40 6.63 34.38
CA ILE A 347 16.57 7.94 35.01
C ILE A 347 16.30 8.99 33.94
N LEU A 348 15.46 9.97 34.28
CA LEU A 348 15.02 11.04 33.41
C LEU A 348 15.51 12.36 34.00
N GLY A 349 16.36 13.07 33.28
CA GLY A 349 16.73 14.44 33.60
C GLY A 349 16.06 15.39 32.61
N SER A 350 15.51 16.50 33.09
CA SER A 350 15.09 17.60 32.24
C SER A 350 15.62 18.93 32.76
N ILE A 351 16.07 19.77 31.82
CA ILE A 351 16.54 21.13 32.09
C ILE A 351 15.86 22.03 31.07
N SER A 352 15.23 23.12 31.50
CA SER A 352 14.56 24.09 30.63
C SER A 352 15.03 25.52 30.88
N THR A 353 14.95 26.39 29.87
CA THR A 353 15.35 27.81 29.95
C THR A 353 14.45 28.64 30.85
N VAL A 354 13.24 28.18 31.16
CA VAL A 354 12.31 28.78 32.13
C VAL A 354 12.57 28.36 33.58
N GLY A 355 13.71 27.72 33.87
CA GLY A 355 14.19 27.51 35.23
C GLY A 355 13.67 26.24 35.92
N HIS A 356 12.95 25.37 35.21
CA HIS A 356 12.57 24.06 35.75
C HIS A 356 13.66 23.03 35.44
N GLN A 357 14.41 22.65 36.47
CA GLN A 357 15.29 21.48 36.48
C GLN A 357 14.56 20.37 37.23
N SER A 358 14.47 19.17 36.64
CA SER A 358 13.90 18.03 37.33
C SER A 358 14.71 16.77 37.06
N LEU A 359 14.81 15.92 38.08
CA LEU A 359 15.40 14.59 38.00
C LEU A 359 14.38 13.60 38.53
N ASN A 360 13.96 12.68 37.67
CA ASN A 360 12.92 11.70 37.97
C ASN A 360 13.45 10.29 37.70
N ALA A 361 13.04 9.31 38.51
CA ALA A 361 13.28 7.90 38.24
C ALA A 361 11.97 7.23 37.82
N LYS A 362 12.00 6.52 36.68
CA LYS A 362 10.85 5.79 36.15
C LYS A 362 11.13 4.29 36.19
N ILE A 363 10.24 3.56 36.85
CA ILE A 363 10.24 2.10 36.92
C ILE A 363 9.12 1.59 36.00
N SER A 364 9.45 0.69 35.07
CA SER A 364 8.49 0.05 34.18
C SER A 364 8.52 -1.47 34.36
N LYS A 365 7.36 -2.07 34.66
CA LYS A 365 7.20 -3.52 34.78
C LYS A 365 6.40 -4.03 33.58
N ASP A 366 7.05 -4.80 32.71
CA ASP A 366 6.37 -5.51 31.63
C ASP A 366 5.51 -6.64 32.25
N TYR A 367 4.26 -6.78 31.83
CA TYR A 367 3.40 -7.93 32.14
C TYR A 367 3.39 -8.92 30.99
#